data_AF-A0A9Q9ZLB9-F1
#
_entry.id   AF-A0A9Q9ZLB9-F1
#
_cell.length_a   1.000
_cell.length_b   1.000
_cell.length_c   1.000
_cell.angle_alpha   90.00
_cell.angle_beta   90.00
_cell.angle_gamma   90.00
#
_symmetry.space_group_name_H-M   'P 1'
#
loop_
_entity.id
_entity.type
_entity.pdbx_description
1 polymer ?
#
loop_
_entity_poly.entity_id
_entity_poly.type
_entity_poly.pdbx_seq_one_letter_code
_entity_poly.pdbx_strand_id
1 'polypeptide(L)'
;MEGSNHLHHCGNVSYNISESSCCNGYITPGLSQLVADCCGSVAYNPLNEICCKGNILTQSSTHVKCCGKDMYVTTTHLCCGGNNIFQRKEDHSCCGKETYDMTTHCCCTNLTLEVKPKNETCCPKATVGSNLNPILTAKKKEFQLGSPPTRTLPKTSELKCRTMPFNPQENICCLGNLYKKASALTKCCGVDAYTLSDDNVLCCNGILHLNVPEQSECVGGVIYTPANTTCQMSIRPRLGEHCCGGQTFNPRTHICCNGHSHSKMNGNFCCGSEVYDHHNQFLRCCSGHLYNLTHLSGKAECCGNLLLQYNNNQTCCSSSTNSIIYQTKPNHHCCGHYYYNTSLWSCCAERLKPTPKPNCLPAEYRLKPLTDLIPEMCNKTVFLGKVESVALENDQRHIVLKVVWQVNVKSEKDIKDPWLHVSLDHCNSPATDNGKTYLWEEKHNGKYKLLSHPVDLTSDIYMLYSVCYQKKG
;
A
#
# COMPACT_ATOMS: atom_id res chain seq x y z
N MET A 1 12.04 7.53 -8.66
CA MET A 1 11.80 8.11 -7.32
C MET A 1 12.89 7.53 -6.43
N GLU A 2 13.76 8.39 -5.94
CA GLU A 2 15.03 8.02 -5.29
C GLU A 2 14.80 7.30 -3.96
N GLY A 3 15.33 6.08 -3.83
CA GLY A 3 15.65 5.44 -2.56
C GLY A 3 16.87 6.09 -1.91
N SER A 4 16.81 7.39 -1.70
CA SER A 4 17.73 8.09 -0.82
C SER A 4 17.36 7.70 0.62
N ASN A 5 18.34 7.33 1.44
CA ASN A 5 18.26 7.58 2.87
C ASN A 5 18.07 9.10 3.00
N HIS A 6 16.84 9.58 2.86
CA HIS A 6 16.52 10.98 3.07
C HIS A 6 16.78 11.19 4.54
N LEU A 7 17.98 11.63 4.89
CA LEU A 7 18.23 12.14 6.21
C LEU A 7 17.30 13.34 6.34
N HIS A 8 16.33 13.20 7.24
CA HIS A 8 15.41 14.27 7.56
C HIS A 8 16.10 15.20 8.56
N HIS A 9 15.72 16.47 8.57
CA HIS A 9 16.25 17.42 9.55
C HIS A 9 15.27 17.58 10.71
N CYS A 10 15.82 17.55 11.93
CA CYS A 10 15.14 17.84 13.18
C CYS A 10 15.91 18.95 13.88
N GLY A 11 15.37 20.17 13.86
CA GLY A 11 16.15 21.35 14.24
C GLY A 11 17.39 21.47 13.35
N ASN A 12 18.58 21.41 13.96
CA ASN A 12 19.86 21.51 13.24
C ASN A 12 20.55 20.16 13.03
N VAL A 13 19.89 19.03 13.32
CA VAL A 13 20.47 17.69 13.25
C VAL A 13 19.77 16.88 12.18
N SER A 14 20.53 16.17 11.36
CA SER A 14 20.03 15.21 10.38
C SER A 14 19.82 13.84 11.03
N TYR A 15 18.70 13.15 10.76
CA TYR A 15 18.37 11.86 11.34
C TYR A 15 17.69 10.91 10.35
N ASN A 16 17.78 9.61 10.65
CA ASN A 16 17.10 8.56 9.89
C ASN A 16 15.70 8.32 10.45
N ILE A 17 14.67 8.55 9.63
CA ILE A 17 13.26 8.35 10.02
C ILE A 17 12.89 6.89 10.29
N SER A 18 13.65 5.92 9.77
CA SER A 18 13.43 4.49 10.01
C SER A 18 13.94 4.04 11.38
N GLU A 19 14.82 4.83 12.02
CA GLU A 19 15.48 4.47 13.28
C GLU A 19 15.13 5.42 14.43
N SER A 20 14.68 6.64 14.10
CA SER A 20 14.43 7.71 15.07
C SER A 20 13.24 8.56 14.66
N SER A 21 12.76 9.36 15.60
CA SER A 21 11.65 10.32 15.43
C SER A 21 12.05 11.71 15.89
N CYS A 22 11.46 12.74 15.30
CA CYS A 22 11.64 14.13 15.67
C CYS A 22 10.36 14.71 16.27
N CYS A 23 10.46 15.31 17.45
CA CYS A 23 9.38 16.04 18.11
C CYS A 23 9.88 17.38 18.62
N ASN A 24 9.28 18.48 18.17
CA ASN A 24 9.65 19.85 18.55
C ASN A 24 11.16 20.15 18.45
N GLY A 25 11.84 19.60 17.44
CA GLY A 25 13.29 19.79 17.23
C GLY A 25 14.19 18.86 18.05
N TYR A 26 13.63 17.91 18.80
CA TYR A 26 14.37 16.90 19.56
C TYR A 26 14.21 15.52 18.95
N ILE A 27 15.32 14.78 18.86
CA ILE A 27 15.35 13.43 18.29
C ILE A 27 15.14 12.41 19.41
N THR A 28 14.19 11.49 19.22
CA THR A 28 13.98 10.29 20.04
C THR A 28 14.51 9.07 19.28
N PRO A 29 15.63 8.46 19.73
CA PRO A 29 16.19 7.27 19.08
C PRO A 29 15.40 6.00 19.41
N GLY A 30 15.44 5.02 18.50
CA GLY A 30 14.86 3.69 18.72
C GLY A 30 13.35 3.59 18.47
N LEU A 31 12.72 4.67 17.99
CA LEU A 31 11.33 4.69 17.53
C LEU A 31 11.29 5.38 16.17
N SER A 32 10.87 4.67 15.13
CA SER A 32 10.76 5.22 13.77
C SER A 32 9.69 6.30 13.69
N GLN A 33 10.01 7.40 13.01
CA GLN A 33 9.09 8.49 12.68
C GLN A 33 7.81 8.00 12.00
N LEU A 34 7.88 6.88 11.28
CA LEU A 34 6.76 6.30 10.52
C LEU A 34 5.63 5.78 11.41
N VAL A 35 5.92 5.51 12.69
CA VAL A 35 4.97 4.92 13.65
C VAL A 35 4.87 5.72 14.95
N ALA A 36 5.58 6.84 15.04
CA ALA A 36 5.63 7.65 16.23
C ALA A 36 4.60 8.78 16.21
N ASP A 37 4.17 9.17 17.40
CA ASP A 37 3.46 10.43 17.65
C ASP A 37 4.24 11.24 18.71
N CYS A 38 3.92 12.53 18.86
CA CYS A 38 4.68 13.44 19.71
C CYS A 38 3.94 13.82 21.00
N CYS A 39 4.64 13.68 22.13
CA CYS A 39 4.22 14.20 23.42
C CYS A 39 5.20 15.29 23.85
N GLY A 40 4.94 16.52 23.41
CA GLY A 40 5.91 17.61 23.56
C GLY A 40 7.16 17.32 22.71
N SER A 41 8.34 17.25 23.35
CA SER A 41 9.62 16.99 22.68
C SER A 41 10.01 15.51 22.62
N VAL A 42 9.16 14.60 23.10
CA VAL A 42 9.45 13.16 23.15
C VAL A 42 8.48 12.42 22.25
N ALA A 43 9.01 11.55 21.40
CA ALA A 43 8.21 10.67 20.56
C ALA A 43 7.76 9.44 21.35
N TYR A 44 6.54 8.98 21.10
CA TYR A 44 5.94 7.81 21.75
C TYR A 44 5.21 6.94 20.73
N ASN A 45 4.99 5.66 21.05
CA ASN A 45 4.27 4.74 20.18
C ASN A 45 2.77 4.74 20.53
N PRO A 46 1.90 5.38 19.73
CA PRO A 46 0.47 5.51 20.02
C PRO A 46 -0.30 4.18 20.03
N LEU A 47 0.31 3.07 19.59
CA LEU A 47 -0.30 1.74 19.73
C LEU A 47 -0.23 1.21 21.16
N ASN A 48 0.83 1.54 21.89
CA ASN A 48 1.06 0.97 23.22
C ASN A 48 1.00 2.04 24.33
N GLU A 49 1.04 3.31 23.96
CA GLU A 49 1.19 4.45 24.85
C GLU A 49 0.20 5.57 24.45
N ILE A 50 -0.06 6.51 25.37
CA ILE A 50 -0.91 7.67 25.16
C ILE A 50 -0.28 8.91 25.83
N CYS A 51 -0.38 10.07 25.19
CA CYS A 51 0.08 11.34 25.77
C CYS A 51 -1.06 12.11 26.43
N CYS A 52 -1.00 12.32 27.74
CA CYS A 52 -1.97 13.11 28.50
C CYS A 52 -1.31 14.36 29.10
N LYS A 53 -1.58 15.54 28.52
CA LYS A 53 -1.01 16.83 28.96
C LYS A 53 0.51 16.80 29.17
N GLY A 54 1.24 16.17 28.24
CA GLY A 54 2.70 16.06 28.27
C GLY A 54 3.25 14.83 29.00
N ASN A 55 2.40 14.00 29.61
CA ASN A 55 2.81 12.74 30.23
C ASN A 55 2.53 11.56 29.30
N ILE A 56 3.57 10.79 28.97
CA ILE A 56 3.43 9.53 28.22
C ILE A 56 3.08 8.42 29.21
N LEU A 57 1.96 7.73 28.97
CA LEU A 57 1.44 6.66 29.81
C LEU A 57 1.24 5.39 28.98
N THR A 58 1.55 4.22 29.53
CA THR A 58 1.30 2.94 28.88
C THR A 58 -0.21 2.64 28.89
N GLN A 59 -0.76 2.27 27.73
CA GLN A 59 -2.18 1.92 27.62
C GLN A 59 -2.46 0.57 28.28
N SER A 60 -3.53 0.52 29.08
CA SER A 60 -4.07 -0.72 29.68
C SER A 60 -5.18 -1.35 28.84
N SER A 61 -5.80 -0.57 27.94
CA SER A 61 -6.79 -1.04 26.96
C SER A 61 -6.87 -0.06 25.79
N THR A 62 -7.44 -0.51 24.69
CA THR A 62 -7.75 0.32 23.50
C THR A 62 -8.88 1.33 23.71
N HIS A 63 -9.55 1.29 24.87
CA HIS A 63 -10.61 2.22 25.24
C HIS A 63 -10.11 3.31 26.22
N VAL A 64 -8.79 3.44 26.37
CA VAL A 64 -8.19 4.47 27.21
C VAL A 64 -8.26 5.83 26.51
N LYS A 65 -8.64 6.86 27.28
CA LYS A 65 -8.54 8.27 26.89
C LYS A 65 -7.94 9.10 28.02
N CYS A 66 -7.51 10.32 27.70
CA CYS A 66 -7.03 11.27 28.70
C CYS A 66 -8.18 12.04 29.35
N CYS A 67 -8.12 12.16 30.68
CA CYS A 67 -8.85 13.13 31.47
C CYS A 67 -7.83 14.04 32.17
N GLY A 68 -7.45 15.11 31.51
CA GLY A 68 -6.38 15.96 32.02
C GLY A 68 -5.02 15.29 31.87
N LYS A 69 -4.32 15.07 32.98
CA LYS A 69 -3.03 14.38 33.02
C LYS A 69 -3.18 12.87 33.18
N ASP A 70 -4.36 12.41 33.56
CA ASP A 70 -4.62 11.02 33.93
C ASP A 70 -5.33 10.27 32.80
N MET A 71 -5.16 8.96 32.78
CA MET A 71 -5.83 8.07 31.86
C MET A 71 -7.11 7.49 32.50
N TYR A 72 -8.16 7.31 31.70
CA TYR A 72 -9.38 6.62 32.11
C TYR A 72 -9.89 5.71 31.01
N VAL A 73 -10.57 4.62 31.40
CA VAL A 73 -11.16 3.65 30.46
C VAL A 73 -12.59 4.09 30.17
N THR A 74 -12.92 4.37 28.90
CA THR A 74 -14.22 4.97 28.54
C THR A 74 -15.41 4.06 28.75
N THR A 75 -15.19 2.74 28.83
CA THR A 75 -16.25 1.75 29.08
C THR A 75 -16.68 1.71 30.54
N THR A 76 -15.80 2.06 31.47
CA THR A 76 -16.07 2.00 32.92
C THR A 76 -16.10 3.37 33.59
N HIS A 77 -15.58 4.42 32.95
CA HIS A 77 -15.47 5.75 33.54
C HIS A 77 -15.90 6.86 32.59
N LEU A 78 -16.22 8.02 33.17
CA LEU A 78 -16.54 9.29 32.51
C LEU A 78 -15.52 10.35 32.94
N CYS A 79 -15.12 11.23 32.02
CA CYS A 79 -14.31 12.42 32.33
C CYS A 79 -15.18 13.66 32.21
N CYS A 80 -15.37 14.39 33.31
CA CYS A 80 -16.13 15.62 33.36
C CYS A 80 -15.24 16.82 33.68
N GLY A 81 -15.52 17.97 33.06
CA GLY A 81 -14.80 19.22 33.29
C GLY A 81 -13.31 19.18 32.94
N GLY A 82 -12.90 18.17 32.15
CA GLY A 82 -11.55 18.01 31.63
C GLY A 82 -10.52 17.41 32.58
N ASN A 83 -10.82 17.17 33.86
CA ASN A 83 -9.88 16.53 34.80
C ASN A 83 -10.56 15.65 35.89
N ASN A 84 -11.88 15.51 35.92
CA ASN A 84 -12.57 14.71 36.96
C ASN A 84 -13.04 13.38 36.38
N ILE A 85 -12.52 12.28 36.92
CA ILE A 85 -12.87 10.93 36.49
C ILE A 85 -13.91 10.34 37.46
N PHE A 86 -15.04 9.87 36.91
CA PHE A 86 -16.13 9.24 37.66
C PHE A 86 -16.38 7.83 37.14
N GLN A 87 -16.86 6.93 38.00
CA GLN A 87 -17.40 5.64 37.56
C GLN A 87 -18.62 5.88 36.67
N ARG A 88 -18.66 5.18 35.53
CA ARG A 88 -19.80 5.19 34.63
C ARG A 88 -20.94 4.41 35.27
N LYS A 89 -22.12 5.03 35.31
CA LYS A 89 -23.39 4.39 35.64
C LYS A 89 -24.27 4.44 34.40
N GLU A 90 -25.15 3.45 34.20
CA GLU A 90 -26.27 3.59 33.26
C GLU A 90 -27.01 4.88 33.63
N ASP A 91 -27.34 5.69 32.62
CA ASP A 91 -28.03 6.98 32.75
C ASP A 91 -27.25 8.16 33.33
N HIS A 92 -25.98 8.04 33.69
CA HIS A 92 -25.20 9.22 34.12
C HIS A 92 -24.47 9.91 32.97
N SER A 93 -24.55 11.25 32.92
CA SER A 93 -23.80 12.10 31.99
C SER A 93 -23.06 13.22 32.71
N CYS A 94 -22.11 13.87 32.04
CA CYS A 94 -21.40 15.01 32.59
C CYS A 94 -22.23 16.29 32.50
N CYS A 95 -22.22 17.09 33.57
CA CYS A 95 -22.64 18.48 33.57
C CYS A 95 -21.51 19.33 34.18
N GLY A 96 -20.76 20.03 33.34
CA GLY A 96 -19.56 20.73 33.80
C GLY A 96 -18.54 19.77 34.39
N LYS A 97 -18.22 19.95 35.68
CA LYS A 97 -17.21 19.16 36.41
C LYS A 97 -17.77 17.92 37.10
N GLU A 98 -19.09 17.74 37.12
CA GLU A 98 -19.75 16.67 37.87
C GLU A 98 -20.56 15.76 36.94
N THR A 99 -21.03 14.63 37.47
CA THR A 99 -21.99 13.75 36.79
C THR A 99 -23.40 13.97 37.33
N TYR A 100 -24.40 13.74 36.47
CA TYR A 100 -25.81 13.76 36.85
C TYR A 100 -26.55 12.61 36.19
N ASP A 101 -27.62 12.17 36.84
CA ASP A 101 -28.54 11.18 36.32
C ASP A 101 -29.51 11.83 35.31
N MET A 102 -29.48 11.35 34.06
CA MET A 102 -30.28 11.84 32.94
C MET A 102 -31.78 11.49 33.05
N THR A 103 -32.13 10.51 33.89
CA THR A 103 -33.53 10.14 34.13
C THR A 103 -34.20 11.14 35.08
N THR A 104 -33.48 11.57 36.11
CA THR A 104 -34.02 12.42 37.19
C THR A 104 -33.64 13.89 37.06
N HIS A 105 -32.54 14.21 36.37
CA HIS A 105 -31.98 15.56 36.28
C HIS A 105 -31.64 15.95 34.83
N CYS A 106 -31.37 17.24 34.65
CA CYS A 106 -30.96 17.89 33.42
C CYS A 106 -29.74 18.76 33.68
N CYS A 107 -28.87 18.87 32.67
CA CYS A 107 -27.79 19.85 32.67
C CYS A 107 -28.24 21.13 31.95
N CYS A 108 -28.35 22.23 32.70
CA CYS A 108 -28.78 23.52 32.18
C CYS A 108 -27.60 24.48 32.00
N THR A 109 -27.69 25.31 30.96
CA THR A 109 -26.71 26.34 30.64
C THR A 109 -27.35 27.72 30.85
N ASN A 110 -27.04 28.37 31.98
CA ASN A 110 -27.59 29.70 32.28
C ASN A 110 -26.49 30.64 32.80
N LEU A 111 -25.35 30.68 32.09
CA LEU A 111 -24.02 31.26 32.42
C LEU A 111 -23.08 30.31 33.19
N THR A 112 -23.61 29.44 34.04
CA THR A 112 -22.92 28.31 34.70
C THR A 112 -23.57 26.98 34.31
N LEU A 113 -22.78 25.90 34.26
CA LEU A 113 -23.29 24.53 34.06
C LEU A 113 -23.88 24.03 35.38
N GLU A 114 -25.20 23.86 35.44
CA GLU A 114 -25.90 23.45 36.65
C GLU A 114 -26.79 22.22 36.42
N VAL A 115 -26.81 21.32 37.39
CA VAL A 115 -27.70 20.16 37.42
C VAL A 115 -29.02 20.58 38.06
N LYS A 116 -30.15 20.35 37.37
CA LYS A 116 -31.51 20.65 37.87
C LYS A 116 -32.41 19.42 37.77
N PRO A 117 -33.36 19.21 38.69
CA PRO A 117 -34.33 18.13 38.57
C PRO A 117 -35.18 18.29 37.31
N LYS A 118 -35.52 17.17 36.70
CA LYS A 118 -36.29 17.06 35.46
C LYS A 118 -37.77 17.29 35.75
N ASN A 119 -38.18 18.54 35.92
CA ASN A 119 -39.58 18.96 36.00
C ASN A 119 -40.14 19.24 34.58
N GLU A 120 -41.44 19.50 34.43
CA GLU A 120 -42.12 19.69 33.12
C GLU A 120 -41.46 20.72 32.17
N THR A 121 -40.58 21.59 32.68
CA THR A 121 -39.74 22.52 31.90
C THR A 121 -38.27 22.41 32.31
N CYS A 122 -37.63 21.32 31.89
CA CYS A 122 -36.17 21.18 32.00
C CYS A 122 -35.47 22.31 31.21
N CYS A 123 -34.78 23.19 31.95
CA CYS A 123 -34.11 24.40 31.46
C CYS A 123 -35.05 25.42 30.79
N PRO A 124 -35.78 26.25 31.57
CA PRO A 124 -36.53 27.36 31.00
C PRO A 124 -35.56 28.27 30.25
N LYS A 125 -35.80 28.46 28.95
CA LYS A 125 -35.04 29.40 28.15
C LYS A 125 -35.05 30.75 28.86
N ALA A 126 -33.87 31.35 29.06
CA ALA A 126 -33.80 32.76 29.40
C ALA A 126 -34.67 33.52 28.39
N THR A 127 -35.72 34.17 28.88
CA THR A 127 -36.68 34.92 28.09
C THR A 127 -35.97 36.17 27.53
N VAL A 128 -35.19 36.02 26.48
CA VAL A 128 -34.88 37.13 25.58
C VAL A 128 -36.04 37.15 24.60
N GLY A 129 -36.97 38.09 24.85
CA GLY A 129 -38.22 38.19 24.12
C GLY A 129 -37.98 38.41 22.63
N SER A 130 -38.52 37.51 21.81
CA SER A 130 -39.37 37.85 20.65
C SER A 130 -39.63 36.60 19.82
N ASN A 131 -40.88 36.14 19.88
CA ASN A 131 -41.71 35.54 18.82
C ASN A 131 -41.01 34.81 17.66
N LEU A 132 -41.17 33.47 17.60
CA LEU A 132 -41.84 32.76 16.50
C LEU A 132 -41.94 31.26 16.84
N ASN A 133 -43.15 30.70 16.67
CA ASN A 133 -43.54 29.35 17.08
C ASN A 133 -43.06 28.24 16.11
N PRO A 134 -43.06 26.96 16.57
CA PRO A 134 -42.28 25.86 16.00
C PRO A 134 -43.11 24.91 15.12
N ILE A 135 -42.45 24.22 14.18
CA ILE A 135 -43.01 23.01 13.53
C ILE A 135 -42.02 21.85 13.61
N LEU A 136 -42.53 20.76 14.18
CA LEU A 136 -41.97 19.42 14.33
C LEU A 136 -41.67 18.74 12.98
N THR A 137 -40.57 17.99 12.90
CA THR A 137 -40.50 16.52 12.67
C THR A 137 -39.29 16.07 11.87
N ALA A 138 -38.61 15.06 12.41
CA ALA A 138 -37.66 14.22 11.73
C ALA A 138 -38.35 13.36 10.65
N LYS A 139 -37.71 13.19 9.48
CA LYS A 139 -37.95 12.05 8.58
C LYS A 139 -36.63 11.44 8.14
N LYS A 140 -36.37 10.22 8.60
CA LYS A 140 -35.51 9.22 7.94
C LYS A 140 -36.06 8.98 6.52
N LYS A 141 -35.17 8.89 5.53
CA LYS A 141 -35.53 8.47 4.17
C LYS A 141 -34.67 7.26 3.79
N GLU A 142 -35.31 6.10 3.75
CA GLU A 142 -34.82 4.89 3.08
C GLU A 142 -34.92 5.09 1.56
N PHE A 143 -33.93 4.60 0.81
CA PHE A 143 -33.97 4.51 -0.64
C PHE A 143 -33.78 3.05 -1.02
N GLN A 144 -34.80 2.46 -1.64
CA GLN A 144 -34.80 1.10 -2.12
C GLN A 144 -34.28 0.99 -3.56
N LEU A 145 -33.72 -0.19 -3.80
CA LEU A 145 -33.02 -0.71 -4.96
C LEU A 145 -33.98 -1.01 -6.13
N GLY A 146 -33.59 -0.67 -7.36
CA GLY A 146 -34.26 -1.13 -8.58
C GLY A 146 -33.28 -1.88 -9.48
N SER A 147 -33.59 -3.14 -9.78
CA SER A 147 -32.89 -4.00 -10.75
C SER A 147 -33.73 -4.20 -12.03
N PRO A 148 -33.10 -4.43 -13.21
CA PRO A 148 -33.72 -4.70 -14.53
C PRO A 148 -33.81 -6.25 -14.78
N PRO A 149 -34.00 -6.84 -16.00
CA PRO A 149 -34.22 -6.32 -17.38
C PRO A 149 -35.30 -7.09 -18.20
N THR A 150 -35.51 -6.73 -19.48
CA THR A 150 -36.10 -7.67 -20.48
C THR A 150 -35.41 -7.58 -21.85
N ARG A 151 -35.20 -8.76 -22.43
CA ARG A 151 -34.39 -9.15 -23.60
C ARG A 151 -34.98 -8.73 -24.96
N THR A 152 -34.11 -8.50 -25.95
CA THR A 152 -34.14 -9.19 -27.28
C THR A 152 -32.85 -8.91 -28.08
N LEU A 153 -32.41 -9.88 -28.89
CA LEU A 153 -31.18 -9.93 -29.72
C LEU A 153 -31.60 -10.37 -31.16
N PRO A 154 -30.75 -10.28 -32.21
CA PRO A 154 -30.37 -9.08 -32.97
C PRO A 154 -30.56 -9.24 -34.50
N LYS A 155 -30.62 -8.13 -35.26
CA LYS A 155 -30.36 -8.11 -36.71
C LYS A 155 -29.31 -7.03 -37.03
N THR A 156 -28.22 -7.46 -37.69
CA THR A 156 -27.19 -6.68 -38.41
C THR A 156 -26.97 -5.21 -37.99
N SER A 157 -26.10 -5.05 -36.98
CA SER A 157 -25.22 -3.92 -36.66
C SER A 157 -25.56 -2.52 -37.22
N GLU A 158 -26.38 -1.78 -36.50
CA GLU A 158 -26.24 -0.32 -36.44
C GLU A 158 -24.88 0.00 -35.77
N LEU A 159 -23.85 0.28 -36.56
CA LEU A 159 -22.57 0.77 -36.02
C LEU A 159 -22.83 2.13 -35.37
N LYS A 160 -22.76 2.16 -34.04
CA LYS A 160 -22.94 3.37 -33.23
C LYS A 160 -21.62 3.82 -32.63
N CYS A 161 -21.35 5.11 -32.69
CA CYS A 161 -20.26 5.76 -31.98
C CYS A 161 -20.85 6.41 -30.72
N ARG A 162 -20.53 5.86 -29.54
CA ARG A 162 -21.25 6.08 -28.26
C ARG A 162 -22.74 5.78 -28.37
N THR A 163 -23.53 6.73 -28.84
CA THR A 163 -24.98 6.65 -28.97
C THR A 163 -25.47 7.05 -30.36
N MET A 164 -24.59 7.61 -31.21
CA MET A 164 -24.96 8.10 -32.53
C MET A 164 -24.66 7.07 -33.63
N PRO A 165 -25.63 6.74 -34.50
CA PRO A 165 -25.36 5.91 -35.68
C PRO A 165 -24.43 6.65 -36.64
N PHE A 166 -23.51 5.93 -37.28
CA PHE A 166 -22.62 6.53 -38.27
C PHE A 166 -22.39 5.61 -39.48
N ASN A 167 -22.10 6.21 -40.64
CA ASN A 167 -21.73 5.49 -41.84
C ASN A 167 -20.23 5.11 -41.77
N PRO A 168 -19.86 3.80 -41.68
CA PRO A 168 -18.47 3.38 -41.59
C PRO A 168 -17.68 3.56 -42.90
N GLN A 169 -18.34 3.83 -44.04
CA GLN A 169 -17.63 4.17 -45.27
C GLN A 169 -17.11 5.61 -45.25
N GLU A 170 -17.84 6.52 -44.61
CA GLU A 170 -17.49 7.95 -44.56
C GLU A 170 -16.86 8.38 -43.23
N ASN A 171 -17.09 7.62 -42.15
CA ASN A 171 -16.68 8.01 -40.81
C ASN A 171 -15.99 6.88 -40.06
N ILE A 172 -15.16 7.25 -39.09
CA ILE A 172 -14.47 6.36 -38.17
C ILE A 172 -14.74 6.83 -36.73
N CYS A 173 -14.93 5.89 -35.81
CA CYS A 173 -15.17 6.17 -34.39
C CYS A 173 -13.94 5.77 -33.57
N CYS A 174 -13.30 6.72 -32.91
CA CYS A 174 -12.09 6.50 -32.10
C CYS A 174 -12.40 6.78 -30.62
N LEU A 175 -12.41 5.73 -29.80
CA LEU A 175 -12.76 5.77 -28.35
C LEU A 175 -13.97 6.68 -28.00
N GLY A 176 -14.98 6.70 -28.87
CA GLY A 176 -16.23 7.43 -28.66
C GLY A 176 -16.33 8.79 -29.36
N ASN A 177 -15.29 9.23 -30.07
CA ASN A 177 -15.30 10.43 -30.91
C ASN A 177 -15.48 10.05 -32.40
N LEU A 178 -16.40 10.73 -33.07
CA LEU A 178 -16.70 10.48 -34.49
C LEU A 178 -15.87 11.43 -35.38
N TYR A 179 -15.13 10.86 -36.33
CA TYR A 179 -14.32 11.59 -37.30
C TYR A 179 -14.74 11.24 -38.72
N LYS A 180 -14.69 12.23 -39.63
CA LYS A 180 -14.84 12.00 -41.06
C LYS A 180 -13.55 11.38 -41.60
N LYS A 181 -13.64 10.29 -42.35
CA LYS A 181 -12.49 9.65 -43.00
C LYS A 181 -11.96 10.59 -44.09
N ALA A 182 -10.70 10.97 -43.99
CA ALA A 182 -10.01 11.70 -45.06
C ALA A 182 -9.66 10.75 -46.22
N SER A 183 -9.39 9.48 -45.92
CA SER A 183 -9.17 8.43 -46.91
C SER A 183 -9.45 7.04 -46.31
N ALA A 184 -9.30 5.99 -47.14
CA ALA A 184 -9.33 4.60 -46.66
C ALA A 184 -8.20 4.28 -45.66
N LEU A 185 -7.15 5.12 -45.61
CA LEU A 185 -6.00 4.95 -44.72
C LEU A 185 -6.17 5.68 -43.37
N THR A 186 -7.30 6.34 -43.13
CA THR A 186 -7.60 6.95 -41.83
C THR A 186 -7.78 5.88 -40.77
N LYS A 187 -7.00 5.97 -39.69
CA LYS A 187 -6.96 5.05 -38.55
C LYS A 187 -7.18 5.81 -37.23
N CYS A 188 -7.57 5.07 -36.20
CA CYS A 188 -7.63 5.59 -34.84
C CYS A 188 -6.29 5.44 -34.13
N CYS A 189 -5.92 6.46 -33.36
CA CYS A 189 -4.89 6.42 -32.34
C CYS A 189 -5.50 6.87 -31.01
N GLY A 190 -5.96 5.92 -30.21
CA GLY A 190 -6.72 6.24 -28.99
C GLY A 190 -7.99 7.04 -29.30
N VAL A 191 -8.08 8.26 -28.78
CA VAL A 191 -9.23 9.17 -28.96
C VAL A 191 -9.15 9.98 -30.26
N ASP A 192 -7.99 9.98 -30.92
CA ASP A 192 -7.70 10.78 -32.11
C ASP A 192 -7.78 9.93 -33.39
N ALA A 193 -8.08 10.56 -34.51
CA ALA A 193 -7.97 9.97 -35.85
C ALA A 193 -6.81 10.61 -36.61
N TYR A 194 -6.06 9.79 -37.36
CA TYR A 194 -4.98 10.25 -38.24
C TYR A 194 -4.96 9.42 -39.52
N THR A 195 -4.35 9.92 -40.59
CA THR A 195 -4.19 9.19 -41.85
C THR A 195 -2.77 8.68 -41.96
N LEU A 196 -2.56 7.45 -42.45
CA LEU A 196 -1.20 6.91 -42.63
C LEU A 196 -0.33 7.71 -43.60
N SER A 197 -0.93 8.56 -44.44
CA SER A 197 -0.24 9.44 -45.36
C SER A 197 0.07 10.81 -44.75
N ASP A 198 -0.31 11.06 -43.50
CA ASP A 198 0.02 12.31 -42.83
C ASP A 198 1.52 12.32 -42.54
N ASP A 199 2.21 13.38 -42.97
CA ASP A 199 3.65 13.52 -42.76
C ASP A 199 3.95 13.77 -41.28
N ASN A 200 5.07 13.22 -40.81
CA ASN A 200 5.59 13.42 -39.46
C ASN A 200 4.61 13.10 -38.31
N VAL A 201 3.73 12.12 -38.46
CA VAL A 201 2.86 11.65 -37.36
C VAL A 201 3.15 10.20 -36.99
N LEU A 202 3.13 9.88 -35.70
CA LEU A 202 3.25 8.50 -35.23
C LEU A 202 2.29 8.21 -34.09
N CYS A 203 1.45 7.20 -34.26
CA CYS A 203 0.64 6.67 -33.16
C CYS A 203 1.48 5.74 -32.30
N CYS A 204 1.58 6.01 -30.99
CA CYS A 204 2.28 5.12 -30.08
C CYS A 204 1.56 4.97 -28.74
N ASN A 205 1.28 3.72 -28.35
CA ASN A 205 0.50 3.37 -27.17
C ASN A 205 -0.85 4.11 -27.05
N GLY A 206 -1.52 4.35 -28.18
CA GLY A 206 -2.80 5.04 -28.23
C GLY A 206 -2.72 6.58 -28.10
N ILE A 207 -1.52 7.17 -28.15
CA ILE A 207 -1.31 8.62 -28.19
C ILE A 207 -0.79 8.99 -29.57
N LEU A 208 -1.44 9.94 -30.24
CA LEU A 208 -0.99 10.47 -31.52
C LEU A 208 0.10 11.52 -31.29
N HIS A 209 1.30 11.27 -31.80
CA HIS A 209 2.40 12.22 -31.76
C HIS A 209 2.52 12.95 -33.11
N LEU A 210 2.61 14.27 -33.07
CA LEU A 210 2.80 15.15 -34.23
C LEU A 210 4.28 15.61 -34.30
N ASN A 211 4.76 15.94 -35.50
CA ASN A 211 6.13 16.38 -35.79
C ASN A 211 7.21 15.34 -35.42
N VAL A 212 6.92 14.06 -35.64
CA VAL A 212 7.84 12.94 -35.43
C VAL A 212 8.63 12.67 -36.72
N PRO A 213 9.97 12.53 -36.69
CA PRO A 213 10.75 12.25 -37.90
C PRO A 213 10.27 11.00 -38.66
N GLU A 214 10.29 11.01 -39.99
CA GLU A 214 9.70 9.97 -40.84
C GLU A 214 10.21 8.53 -40.61
N GLN A 215 11.43 8.35 -40.11
CA GLN A 215 12.02 7.03 -39.82
C GLN A 215 11.80 6.58 -38.37
N SER A 216 10.85 7.17 -37.67
CA SER A 216 10.68 6.87 -36.24
C SER A 216 9.75 5.68 -35.99
N GLU A 217 10.11 4.82 -35.04
CA GLU A 217 9.36 3.59 -34.76
C GLU A 217 8.76 3.55 -33.35
N CYS A 218 7.57 2.98 -33.18
CA CYS A 218 6.98 2.72 -31.87
C CYS A 218 7.27 1.28 -31.42
N VAL A 219 8.13 1.08 -30.43
CA VAL A 219 8.44 -0.21 -29.81
C VAL A 219 8.15 -0.14 -28.31
N GLY A 220 7.23 -0.97 -27.81
CA GLY A 220 6.89 -1.05 -26.39
C GLY A 220 6.35 0.26 -25.79
N GLY A 221 5.72 1.12 -26.60
CA GLY A 221 5.23 2.44 -26.18
C GLY A 221 6.26 3.57 -26.27
N VAL A 222 7.45 3.29 -26.81
CA VAL A 222 8.57 4.23 -27.00
C VAL A 222 8.91 4.37 -28.52
N ILE A 223 9.39 5.55 -28.92
CA ILE A 223 9.68 6.29 -30.19
C ILE A 223 11.15 6.18 -30.54
N TYR A 224 11.55 5.26 -31.36
CA TYR A 224 12.95 5.23 -31.73
C TYR A 224 13.14 6.21 -32.88
N THR A 225 13.92 7.28 -32.70
CA THR A 225 14.17 8.29 -33.74
C THR A 225 15.62 8.19 -34.24
N PRO A 226 15.91 8.55 -35.50
CA PRO A 226 17.29 8.55 -36.02
C PRO A 226 18.19 9.62 -35.39
N ALA A 227 17.63 10.76 -34.97
CA ALA A 227 18.39 11.92 -34.49
C ALA A 227 17.66 12.70 -33.39
N ASN A 228 17.88 12.30 -32.13
CA ASN A 228 17.88 13.12 -30.90
C ASN A 228 17.82 12.18 -29.69
N THR A 229 18.76 12.31 -28.74
CA THR A 229 18.72 11.60 -27.46
C THR A 229 18.43 12.58 -26.34
N THR A 230 17.18 12.60 -25.85
CA THR A 230 16.82 13.36 -24.65
C THR A 230 16.00 12.47 -23.74
N CYS A 231 16.60 11.86 -22.73
CA CYS A 231 15.91 10.89 -21.87
C CYS A 231 14.96 11.50 -20.82
N GLN A 232 14.46 12.72 -21.03
CA GLN A 232 13.42 13.32 -20.19
C GLN A 232 12.08 13.31 -20.92
N MET A 233 11.21 12.38 -20.47
CA MET A 233 9.74 12.24 -20.61
C MET A 233 9.04 12.54 -21.94
N SER A 234 9.70 12.98 -23.01
CA SER A 234 9.00 13.34 -24.26
C SER A 234 9.76 13.08 -25.57
N ILE A 235 11.06 12.75 -25.57
CA ILE A 235 11.76 12.30 -26.81
C ILE A 235 12.69 11.14 -26.44
N ARG A 236 13.00 10.30 -27.42
CA ARG A 236 13.11 8.85 -27.23
C ARG A 236 14.35 8.30 -27.98
N PRO A 237 14.94 7.15 -27.54
CA PRO A 237 16.33 6.77 -27.86
C PRO A 237 16.60 6.50 -29.34
N ARG A 238 17.88 6.46 -29.74
CA ARG A 238 18.27 5.91 -31.05
C ARG A 238 18.00 4.40 -31.11
N LEU A 239 17.79 3.86 -32.30
CA LEU A 239 17.69 2.42 -32.54
C LEU A 239 18.87 1.67 -31.91
N GLY A 240 18.58 0.74 -30.99
CA GLY A 240 19.59 -0.04 -30.27
C GLY A 240 20.11 0.59 -28.97
N GLU A 241 19.67 1.80 -28.62
CA GLU A 241 19.95 2.44 -27.33
C GLU A 241 18.69 2.48 -26.46
N HIS A 242 18.83 2.47 -25.15
CA HIS A 242 17.75 2.61 -24.19
C HIS A 242 18.02 3.80 -23.26
N CYS A 243 16.97 4.41 -22.71
CA CYS A 243 17.16 5.45 -21.70
C CYS A 243 17.47 4.84 -20.33
N CYS A 244 18.44 5.43 -19.65
CA CYS A 244 18.80 5.18 -18.27
C CYS A 244 18.98 6.54 -17.58
N GLY A 245 17.98 6.93 -16.78
CA GLY A 245 17.97 8.27 -16.17
C GLY A 245 17.97 9.34 -17.26
N GLY A 246 18.96 10.24 -17.23
CA GLY A 246 19.13 11.30 -18.22
C GLY A 246 19.94 10.93 -19.47
N GLN A 247 20.49 9.72 -19.55
CA GLN A 247 21.42 9.30 -20.60
C GLN A 247 20.92 8.08 -21.37
N THR A 248 21.47 7.84 -22.56
CA THR A 248 21.24 6.59 -23.29
C THR A 248 22.33 5.56 -23.00
N PHE A 249 21.99 4.28 -23.07
CA PHE A 249 22.92 3.16 -22.93
C PHE A 249 22.62 2.04 -23.93
N ASN A 250 23.64 1.25 -24.28
CA ASN A 250 23.47 0.07 -25.11
C ASN A 250 23.08 -1.14 -24.21
N PRO A 251 21.86 -1.70 -24.33
CA PRO A 251 21.40 -2.79 -23.50
C PRO A 251 22.13 -4.12 -23.78
N ARG A 252 22.91 -4.24 -24.87
CA ARG A 252 23.71 -5.44 -25.15
C ARG A 252 24.96 -5.50 -24.28
N THR A 253 25.55 -4.35 -23.97
CA THR A 253 26.84 -4.26 -23.25
C THR A 253 26.71 -3.67 -21.85
N HIS A 254 25.61 -2.97 -21.56
CA HIS A 254 25.40 -2.24 -20.31
C HIS A 254 24.04 -2.59 -19.68
N ILE A 255 23.95 -2.44 -18.36
CA ILE A 255 22.75 -2.56 -17.53
C ILE A 255 22.43 -1.20 -16.93
N CYS A 256 21.14 -0.88 -16.79
CA CYS A 256 20.70 0.35 -16.13
C CYS A 256 20.18 0.03 -14.72
N CYS A 257 20.78 0.64 -13.70
CA CYS A 257 20.40 0.50 -12.31
C CYS A 257 19.96 1.87 -11.76
N ASN A 258 18.68 2.03 -11.47
CA ASN A 258 18.07 3.25 -10.95
C ASN A 258 18.54 4.55 -11.65
N GLY A 259 18.67 4.52 -12.98
CA GLY A 259 19.11 5.66 -13.79
C GLY A 259 20.62 5.79 -14.03
N HIS A 260 21.43 4.85 -13.52
CA HIS A 260 22.88 4.79 -13.74
C HIS A 260 23.24 3.61 -14.66
N SER A 261 24.05 3.87 -15.69
CA SER A 261 24.50 2.83 -16.63
C SER A 261 25.80 2.18 -16.15
N HIS A 262 25.85 0.85 -16.17
CA HIS A 262 27.00 0.04 -15.78
C HIS A 262 27.32 -1.00 -16.84
N SER A 263 28.59 -1.37 -17.00
CA SER A 263 28.97 -2.45 -17.92
C SER A 263 28.44 -3.80 -17.41
N LYS A 264 27.88 -4.60 -18.31
CA LYS A 264 27.44 -5.97 -18.00
C LYS A 264 28.65 -6.85 -17.77
N MET A 265 28.74 -7.46 -16.58
CA MET A 265 29.66 -8.55 -16.28
C MET A 265 28.83 -9.78 -15.88
N ASN A 266 29.38 -10.99 -16.06
CA ASN A 266 28.70 -12.22 -15.66
C ASN A 266 28.36 -12.17 -14.17
N GLY A 267 27.07 -12.21 -13.83
CA GLY A 267 26.60 -12.25 -12.43
C GLY A 267 26.39 -10.89 -11.75
N ASN A 268 26.49 -9.75 -12.44
CA ASN A 268 26.21 -8.43 -11.87
C ASN A 268 24.71 -8.13 -11.79
N PHE A 269 24.23 -7.75 -10.59
CA PHE A 269 22.84 -7.38 -10.30
C PHE A 269 22.76 -5.94 -9.82
N CYS A 270 21.65 -5.27 -10.15
CA CYS A 270 21.38 -3.94 -9.62
C CYS A 270 21.00 -4.01 -8.14
N CYS A 271 21.69 -3.22 -7.31
CA CYS A 271 21.25 -2.85 -5.99
C CYS A 271 21.08 -1.33 -5.95
N GLY A 272 19.83 -0.86 -6.14
CA GLY A 272 19.56 0.56 -6.28
C GLY A 272 20.25 1.11 -7.53
N SER A 273 21.17 2.06 -7.35
CA SER A 273 22.00 2.62 -8.42
C SER A 273 23.30 1.86 -8.68
N GLU A 274 23.66 0.91 -7.83
CA GLU A 274 24.94 0.18 -7.90
C GLU A 274 24.78 -1.21 -8.52
N VAL A 275 25.90 -1.81 -8.94
CA VAL A 275 25.96 -3.21 -9.38
C VAL A 275 26.81 -4.03 -8.41
N TYR A 276 26.36 -5.26 -8.12
CA TYR A 276 27.11 -6.20 -7.27
C TYR A 276 27.00 -7.63 -7.78
N ASP A 277 27.98 -8.46 -7.43
CA ASP A 277 27.91 -9.91 -7.68
C ASP A 277 27.10 -10.61 -6.58
N HIS A 278 25.98 -11.19 -6.96
CA HIS A 278 25.11 -11.93 -6.02
C HIS A 278 25.72 -13.23 -5.48
N HIS A 279 26.80 -13.76 -6.08
CA HIS A 279 27.53 -14.89 -5.53
C HIS A 279 28.45 -14.50 -4.37
N ASN A 280 28.76 -13.20 -4.25
CA ASN A 280 29.60 -12.71 -3.19
C ASN A 280 28.84 -12.72 -1.86
N GLN A 281 29.16 -13.69 -1.01
CA GLN A 281 28.53 -13.85 0.31
C GLN A 281 28.80 -12.68 1.28
N PHE A 282 29.80 -11.84 0.98
CA PHE A 282 30.13 -10.64 1.75
C PHE A 282 29.36 -9.41 1.29
N LEU A 283 28.58 -9.48 0.21
CA LEU A 283 27.75 -8.38 -0.26
C LEU A 283 26.28 -8.74 -0.13
N ARG A 284 25.48 -7.79 0.34
CA ARG A 284 24.03 -7.98 0.45
C ARG A 284 23.28 -6.74 0.04
N CYS A 285 22.38 -6.89 -0.91
CA CYS A 285 21.45 -5.85 -1.27
C CYS A 285 20.18 -5.95 -0.41
N CYS A 286 19.79 -4.87 0.24
CA CYS A 286 18.53 -4.75 0.97
C CYS A 286 17.73 -3.57 0.40
N SER A 287 16.61 -3.84 -0.29
CA SER A 287 15.76 -2.82 -0.93
C SER A 287 16.52 -1.70 -1.66
N GLY A 288 17.58 -2.06 -2.39
CA GLY A 288 18.40 -1.13 -3.17
C GLY A 288 19.62 -0.53 -2.45
N HIS A 289 19.88 -0.88 -1.19
CA HIS A 289 21.09 -0.49 -0.47
C HIS A 289 22.06 -1.65 -0.35
N LEU A 290 23.30 -1.43 -0.78
CA LEU A 290 24.35 -2.45 -0.77
C LEU A 290 25.15 -2.41 0.54
N TYR A 291 25.15 -3.52 1.27
CA TYR A 291 25.90 -3.69 2.52
C TYR A 291 27.11 -4.58 2.31
N ASN A 292 28.24 -4.17 2.91
CA ASN A 292 29.46 -4.98 3.00
C ASN A 292 29.52 -5.68 4.36
N LEU A 293 29.58 -7.01 4.32
CA LEU A 293 29.50 -7.91 5.48
C LEU A 293 30.87 -8.47 5.89
N THR A 294 31.99 -7.96 5.37
CA THR A 294 33.36 -8.45 5.65
C THR A 294 33.72 -8.60 7.13
N HIS A 295 33.09 -7.82 8.03
CA HIS A 295 33.34 -7.85 9.47
C HIS A 295 32.25 -8.54 10.30
N LEU A 296 31.19 -9.06 9.66
CA LEU A 296 30.05 -9.68 10.33
C LEU A 296 30.13 -11.20 10.19
N SER A 297 30.62 -11.87 11.24
CA SER A 297 30.68 -13.34 11.37
C SER A 297 29.30 -14.00 11.62
N GLY A 298 28.21 -13.25 11.45
CA GLY A 298 26.84 -13.68 11.70
C GLY A 298 25.98 -13.63 10.44
N LYS A 299 24.98 -14.51 10.37
CA LYS A 299 23.89 -14.39 9.39
C LYS A 299 23.28 -12.98 9.57
N ALA A 300 23.16 -12.21 8.50
CA ALA A 300 22.40 -10.96 8.50
C ALA A 300 21.11 -11.20 7.70
N GLU A 301 20.07 -10.38 7.89
CA GLU A 301 18.84 -10.44 7.10
C GLU A 301 18.39 -9.02 6.74
N CYS A 302 17.76 -8.82 5.59
CA CYS A 302 17.22 -7.53 5.21
C CYS A 302 15.90 -7.24 5.92
N CYS A 303 15.77 -6.05 6.51
CA CYS A 303 14.52 -5.46 6.98
C CYS A 303 14.22 -4.20 6.15
N GLY A 304 13.57 -4.38 4.99
CA GLY A 304 13.46 -3.32 4.00
C GLY A 304 14.84 -2.93 3.49
N ASN A 305 15.21 -1.66 3.64
CA ASN A 305 16.54 -1.18 3.31
C ASN A 305 17.58 -1.32 4.42
N LEU A 306 17.17 -1.70 5.63
CA LEU A 306 18.05 -1.85 6.78
C LEU A 306 18.57 -3.28 6.90
N LEU A 307 19.73 -3.44 7.52
CA LEU A 307 20.34 -4.74 7.82
C LEU A 307 20.03 -5.15 9.27
N LEU A 308 19.27 -6.23 9.44
CA LEU A 308 18.98 -6.84 10.73
C LEU A 308 20.09 -7.84 11.10
N GLN A 309 20.65 -7.69 12.30
CA GLN A 309 21.67 -8.58 12.84
C GLN A 309 21.05 -9.49 13.92
N TYR A 310 21.25 -10.81 13.83
CA TYR A 310 20.58 -11.78 14.73
C TYR A 310 20.97 -11.66 16.22
N ASN A 311 22.09 -11.01 16.56
CA ASN A 311 22.60 -10.98 17.93
C ASN A 311 22.02 -9.85 18.81
N ASN A 312 21.12 -9.00 18.29
CA ASN A 312 20.73 -7.74 18.94
C ASN A 312 19.34 -7.72 19.60
N ASN A 313 18.66 -8.86 19.79
CA ASN A 313 17.27 -8.89 20.28
C ASN A 313 16.35 -7.93 19.50
N GLN A 314 16.44 -7.95 18.17
CA GLN A 314 15.67 -7.10 17.28
C GLN A 314 14.65 -7.91 16.47
N THR A 315 13.48 -7.33 16.24
CA THR A 315 12.41 -7.89 15.40
C THR A 315 12.16 -6.95 14.23
N CYS A 316 12.09 -7.47 13.01
CA CYS A 316 11.67 -6.70 11.86
C CYS A 316 10.18 -6.92 11.57
N CYS A 317 9.41 -5.84 11.55
CA CYS A 317 8.04 -5.86 11.07
C CYS A 317 7.96 -5.16 9.71
N SER A 318 7.32 -5.80 8.73
CA SER A 318 7.20 -5.29 7.36
C SER A 318 5.77 -5.34 6.84
N SER A 319 5.41 -4.35 6.03
CA SER A 319 4.25 -4.35 5.15
C SER A 319 4.70 -4.06 3.71
N SER A 320 3.75 -4.00 2.77
CA SER A 320 4.03 -3.68 1.36
C SER A 320 4.74 -2.33 1.13
N THR A 321 4.71 -1.41 2.09
CA THR A 321 5.26 -0.06 1.96
C THR A 321 6.42 0.23 2.90
N ASN A 322 6.39 -0.32 4.11
CA ASN A 322 7.32 0.04 5.19
C ASN A 322 7.96 -1.22 5.79
N SER A 323 9.18 -1.09 6.27
CA SER A 323 9.85 -2.11 7.09
C SER A 323 10.59 -1.41 8.22
N ILE A 324 10.33 -1.83 9.46
CA ILE A 324 10.80 -1.15 10.66
C ILE A 324 11.40 -2.19 11.61
N ILE A 325 12.57 -1.86 12.17
CA ILE A 325 13.24 -2.67 13.19
C ILE A 325 12.79 -2.19 14.57
N TYR A 326 12.34 -3.12 15.39
CA TYR A 326 11.96 -2.91 16.78
C TYR A 326 12.88 -3.67 17.72
N GLN A 327 13.03 -3.16 18.94
CA GLN A 327 13.58 -3.94 20.04
C GLN A 327 12.54 -4.96 20.51
N THR A 328 12.94 -6.22 20.60
CA THR A 328 12.03 -7.32 20.94
C THR A 328 11.54 -7.17 22.38
N LYS A 329 10.21 -7.18 22.54
CA LYS A 329 9.51 -7.14 23.83
C LYS A 329 8.63 -8.39 23.98
N PRO A 330 8.45 -8.91 25.21
CA PRO A 330 7.50 -9.99 25.45
C PRO A 330 6.08 -9.52 25.12
N ASN A 331 5.20 -10.44 24.71
CA ASN A 331 3.80 -10.17 24.35
C ASN A 331 3.62 -9.11 23.25
N HIS A 332 4.60 -8.97 22.34
CA HIS A 332 4.49 -8.10 21.18
C HIS A 332 4.70 -8.88 19.89
N HIS A 333 3.89 -8.58 18.87
CA HIS A 333 3.98 -9.20 17.55
C HIS A 333 3.84 -8.15 16.44
N CYS A 334 4.20 -8.54 15.22
CA CYS A 334 4.05 -7.71 14.04
C CYS A 334 2.63 -7.83 13.45
N CYS A 335 2.05 -6.69 13.06
CA CYS A 335 0.89 -6.61 12.18
C CYS A 335 1.24 -5.67 11.02
N GLY A 336 1.61 -6.23 9.87
CA GLY A 336 2.34 -5.45 8.87
C GLY A 336 3.63 -4.89 9.47
N HIS A 337 3.87 -3.58 9.32
CA HIS A 337 5.04 -2.89 9.89
C HIS A 337 4.85 -2.41 11.35
N TYR A 338 3.67 -2.62 11.95
CA TYR A 338 3.39 -2.21 13.32
C TYR A 338 3.77 -3.28 14.34
N TYR A 339 4.44 -2.88 15.43
CA TYR A 339 4.77 -3.76 16.55
C TYR A 339 3.85 -3.50 17.75
N TYR A 340 2.86 -4.37 17.92
CA TYR A 340 1.74 -4.15 18.83
C TYR A 340 1.79 -5.09 20.04
N ASN A 341 1.29 -4.60 21.19
CA ASN A 341 1.07 -5.43 22.36
C ASN A 341 -0.20 -6.30 22.19
N THR A 342 -0.05 -7.62 22.33
CA THR A 342 -1.12 -8.61 22.16
C THR A 342 -2.24 -8.52 23.20
N SER A 343 -1.98 -7.87 24.34
CA SER A 343 -3.00 -7.61 25.36
C SER A 343 -3.96 -6.50 24.94
N LEU A 344 -3.55 -5.63 24.01
CA LEU A 344 -4.33 -4.48 23.54
C LEU A 344 -4.99 -4.75 22.19
N TRP A 345 -4.23 -5.34 21.26
CA TRP A 345 -4.64 -5.47 19.87
C TRP A 345 -4.61 -6.92 19.40
N SER A 346 -5.43 -7.23 18.40
CA SER A 346 -5.28 -8.39 17.54
C SER A 346 -4.94 -7.95 16.11
N CYS A 347 -4.25 -8.81 15.36
CA CYS A 347 -3.98 -8.59 13.95
C CYS A 347 -4.86 -9.51 13.10
N CYS A 348 -5.42 -8.97 12.03
CA CYS A 348 -6.11 -9.76 11.02
C CYS A 348 -5.84 -9.13 9.65
N ALA A 349 -5.21 -9.86 8.74
CA ALA A 349 -4.91 -9.38 7.39
C ALA A 349 -4.12 -8.06 7.38
N GLU A 350 -3.07 -7.96 8.20
CA GLU A 350 -2.27 -6.74 8.42
C GLU A 350 -3.04 -5.53 9.00
N ARG A 351 -4.25 -5.76 9.54
CA ARG A 351 -5.05 -4.71 10.19
C ARG A 351 -5.19 -4.97 11.69
N LEU A 352 -4.85 -3.96 12.49
CA LEU A 352 -5.02 -3.98 13.94
C LEU A 352 -6.49 -3.81 14.32
N LYS A 353 -6.96 -4.64 15.25
CA LYS A 353 -8.32 -4.59 15.81
C LYS A 353 -8.25 -4.47 17.33
N PRO A 354 -9.03 -3.56 17.93
CA PRO A 354 -9.24 -3.55 19.37
C PRO A 354 -9.87 -4.87 19.82
N THR A 355 -9.37 -5.48 20.90
CA THR A 355 -9.76 -6.77 21.52
C THR A 355 -8.95 -8.00 21.07
N PRO A 356 -8.38 -8.79 22.01
CA PRO A 356 -7.77 -10.06 21.70
C PRO A 356 -8.86 -11.08 21.33
N LYS A 357 -8.84 -11.62 20.11
CA LYS A 357 -9.52 -12.89 19.86
C LYS A 357 -8.61 -14.01 20.39
N PRO A 358 -9.10 -14.92 21.25
CA PRO A 358 -8.27 -15.97 21.87
C PRO A 358 -7.66 -16.99 20.87
N ASN A 359 -8.12 -17.01 19.62
CA ASN A 359 -7.76 -18.05 18.64
C ASN A 359 -6.92 -17.56 17.45
N CYS A 360 -6.51 -16.28 17.40
CA CYS A 360 -5.57 -15.82 16.37
C CYS A 360 -4.14 -16.06 16.86
N LEU A 361 -3.67 -17.31 16.72
CA LEU A 361 -2.25 -17.60 16.79
C LEU A 361 -1.54 -16.84 15.67
N PRO A 362 -0.57 -15.95 15.96
CA PRO A 362 0.14 -15.20 14.95
C PRO A 362 0.95 -16.17 14.09
N ALA A 363 0.43 -16.51 12.90
CA ALA A 363 1.26 -17.13 11.89
C ALA A 363 2.25 -16.08 11.41
N GLU A 364 3.54 -16.37 11.53
CA GLU A 364 4.62 -15.45 11.19
C GLU A 364 4.77 -15.35 9.66
N TYR A 365 3.88 -14.61 9.01
CA TYR A 365 4.02 -14.21 7.62
C TYR A 365 4.80 -12.90 7.56
N ARG A 366 6.08 -13.01 7.19
CA ARG A 366 6.90 -11.85 6.81
C ARG A 366 7.08 -11.84 5.31
N LEU A 367 6.25 -11.05 4.63
CA LEU A 367 6.43 -10.79 3.21
C LEU A 367 7.70 -9.98 2.98
N LYS A 368 8.37 -10.26 1.86
CA LYS A 368 9.61 -9.60 1.47
C LYS A 368 9.51 -9.04 0.05
N PRO A 369 10.24 -7.97 -0.28
CA PRO A 369 10.46 -7.59 -1.67
C PRO A 369 11.01 -8.78 -2.48
N LEU A 370 10.71 -8.84 -3.78
CA LEU A 370 11.16 -9.97 -4.61
C LEU A 370 12.69 -10.07 -4.65
N THR A 371 13.37 -8.92 -4.69
CA THR A 371 14.84 -8.81 -4.67
C THR A 371 15.47 -9.50 -3.47
N ASP A 372 14.83 -9.43 -2.31
CA ASP A 372 15.36 -9.95 -1.03
C ASP A 372 15.15 -11.47 -0.90
N LEU A 373 14.36 -12.07 -1.79
CA LEU A 373 14.08 -13.50 -1.82
C LEU A 373 14.91 -14.22 -2.90
N ILE A 374 15.52 -13.47 -3.82
CA ILE A 374 16.43 -13.96 -4.85
C ILE A 374 17.85 -14.02 -4.24
N PRO A 375 18.65 -15.07 -4.47
CA PRO A 375 18.42 -16.21 -5.37
C PRO A 375 17.80 -17.43 -4.68
N GLU A 376 17.53 -17.36 -3.37
CA GLU A 376 17.12 -18.52 -2.56
C GLU A 376 15.87 -19.22 -3.11
N MET A 377 14.89 -18.44 -3.58
CA MET A 377 13.65 -18.98 -4.14
C MET A 377 13.86 -19.83 -5.41
N CYS A 378 14.95 -19.64 -6.15
CA CYS A 378 15.21 -20.35 -7.42
C CYS A 378 15.41 -21.86 -7.23
N ASN A 379 15.72 -22.29 -6.01
CA ASN A 379 15.86 -23.71 -5.65
C ASN A 379 14.53 -24.34 -5.20
N LYS A 380 13.43 -23.58 -5.17
CA LYS A 380 12.10 -24.00 -4.69
C LYS A 380 11.11 -24.11 -5.86
N THR A 381 9.94 -24.70 -5.62
CA THR A 381 8.81 -24.69 -6.56
C THR A 381 7.96 -23.45 -6.29
N VAL A 382 8.10 -22.45 -7.16
CA VAL A 382 7.46 -21.14 -6.99
C VAL A 382 6.76 -20.71 -8.27
N PHE A 383 5.72 -19.89 -8.13
CA PHE A 383 4.98 -19.30 -9.26
C PHE A 383 4.56 -17.87 -8.97
N LEU A 384 4.35 -17.11 -10.04
CA LEU A 384 3.77 -15.76 -10.00
C LEU A 384 2.29 -15.86 -10.33
N GLY A 385 1.45 -15.42 -9.40
CA GLY A 385 -0.01 -15.44 -9.53
C GLY A 385 -0.58 -14.02 -9.46
N LYS A 386 -1.32 -13.61 -10.49
CA LYS A 386 -2.11 -12.38 -10.49
C LYS A 386 -3.46 -12.65 -9.83
N VAL A 387 -3.84 -11.84 -8.85
CA VAL A 387 -5.13 -11.95 -8.16
C VAL A 387 -6.24 -11.43 -9.06
N GLU A 388 -7.27 -12.23 -9.28
CA GLU A 388 -8.40 -11.93 -10.17
C GLU A 388 -9.70 -11.79 -9.39
N SER A 389 -9.85 -12.54 -8.30
CA SER A 389 -10.91 -12.33 -7.32
C SER A 389 -10.53 -12.85 -5.94
N VAL A 390 -11.18 -12.29 -4.92
CA VAL A 390 -11.03 -12.68 -3.52
C VAL A 390 -12.42 -12.76 -2.90
N ALA A 391 -12.70 -13.85 -2.20
CA ALA A 391 -13.92 -14.05 -1.42
C ALA A 391 -13.59 -14.45 0.02
N LEU A 392 -14.45 -14.04 0.95
CA LEU A 392 -14.37 -14.44 2.36
C LEU A 392 -15.55 -15.35 2.67
N GLU A 393 -15.23 -16.53 3.17
CA GLU A 393 -16.21 -17.51 3.64
C GLU A 393 -15.76 -17.99 5.02
N ASN A 394 -16.55 -17.69 6.06
CA ASN A 394 -16.18 -17.90 7.46
C ASN A 394 -14.82 -17.23 7.78
N ASP A 395 -13.86 -18.00 8.31
CA ASP A 395 -12.49 -17.55 8.61
C ASP A 395 -11.50 -17.85 7.46
N GLN A 396 -11.97 -18.33 6.30
CA GLN A 396 -11.15 -18.62 5.13
C GLN A 396 -11.28 -17.54 4.06
N ARG A 397 -10.15 -17.21 3.46
CA ARG A 397 -10.02 -16.34 2.29
C ARG A 397 -9.72 -17.20 1.08
N HIS A 398 -10.66 -17.20 0.15
CA HIS A 398 -10.57 -17.87 -1.13
C HIS A 398 -10.05 -16.88 -2.17
N ILE A 399 -8.99 -17.25 -2.88
CA ILE A 399 -8.31 -16.40 -3.85
C ILE A 399 -8.27 -17.14 -5.18
N VAL A 400 -8.76 -16.49 -6.23
CA VAL A 400 -8.60 -16.97 -7.61
C VAL A 400 -7.42 -16.24 -8.23
N LEU A 401 -6.43 -17.01 -8.65
CA LEU A 401 -5.19 -16.53 -9.25
C LEU A 401 -5.16 -16.90 -10.73
N LYS A 402 -4.66 -15.98 -11.56
CA LYS A 402 -4.16 -16.29 -12.89
C LYS A 402 -2.65 -16.47 -12.83
N VAL A 403 -2.17 -17.68 -13.06
CA VAL A 403 -0.73 -17.99 -13.07
C VAL A 403 -0.12 -17.34 -14.31
N VAL A 404 0.84 -16.44 -14.09
CA VAL A 404 1.56 -15.75 -15.17
C VAL A 404 2.92 -16.37 -15.46
N TRP A 405 3.50 -17.11 -14.51
CA TRP A 405 4.82 -17.75 -14.65
C TRP A 405 5.12 -18.77 -13.52
N GLN A 406 6.04 -19.73 -13.76
CA GLN A 406 6.39 -20.81 -12.81
C GLN A 406 7.86 -21.30 -12.94
N VAL A 407 8.46 -21.77 -11.83
CA VAL A 407 9.82 -22.37 -11.76
C VAL A 407 9.79 -23.74 -11.08
N ASN A 408 10.58 -24.67 -11.62
CA ASN A 408 10.80 -26.02 -11.07
C ASN A 408 9.51 -26.83 -10.87
N VAL A 409 8.65 -26.83 -11.88
CA VAL A 409 7.56 -27.80 -11.97
C VAL A 409 8.19 -29.13 -12.41
N LYS A 410 8.15 -30.15 -11.54
CA LYS A 410 8.46 -31.52 -11.96
C LYS A 410 7.51 -31.85 -13.12
N SER A 411 8.08 -32.32 -14.23
CA SER A 411 7.53 -32.30 -15.59
C SER A 411 6.28 -33.18 -15.85
N GLU A 412 5.39 -33.37 -14.89
CA GLU A 412 4.18 -34.20 -15.07
C GLU A 412 2.86 -33.50 -14.74
N LYS A 413 2.90 -32.24 -14.29
CA LYS A 413 1.70 -31.39 -14.20
C LYS A 413 1.97 -30.04 -14.83
N ASP A 414 1.98 -30.00 -16.15
CA ASP A 414 1.64 -28.75 -16.84
C ASP A 414 0.31 -28.27 -16.26
N ILE A 415 0.30 -27.07 -15.70
CA ILE A 415 -0.93 -26.43 -15.27
C ILE A 415 -1.75 -26.17 -16.55
N LYS A 416 -2.66 -27.11 -16.88
CA LYS A 416 -3.50 -27.08 -18.09
C LYS A 416 -4.49 -25.91 -18.09
N ASP A 417 -4.72 -25.32 -16.92
CA ASP A 417 -5.63 -24.21 -16.72
C ASP A 417 -4.88 -23.03 -16.06
N PRO A 418 -4.79 -21.84 -16.67
CA PRO A 418 -4.10 -20.70 -16.06
C PRO A 418 -4.72 -20.24 -14.73
N TRP A 419 -5.90 -20.75 -14.36
CA TRP A 419 -6.61 -20.39 -13.15
C TRP A 419 -6.30 -21.35 -11.99
N LEU A 420 -5.85 -20.79 -10.86
CA LEU A 420 -5.54 -21.52 -9.64
C LEU A 420 -6.38 -20.98 -8.47
N HIS A 421 -7.01 -21.88 -7.72
CA HIS A 421 -7.72 -21.54 -6.49
C HIS A 421 -6.84 -21.81 -5.26
N VAL A 422 -6.72 -20.81 -4.38
CA VAL A 422 -5.96 -20.88 -3.14
C VAL A 422 -6.87 -20.51 -1.96
N SER A 423 -6.83 -21.31 -0.90
CA SER A 423 -7.51 -21.02 0.37
C SER A 423 -6.49 -20.75 1.46
N LEU A 424 -6.65 -19.63 2.17
CA LEU A 424 -5.82 -19.25 3.31
C LEU A 424 -6.70 -18.85 4.49
N ASP A 425 -6.19 -19.01 5.70
CA ASP A 425 -6.82 -18.37 6.86
C ASP A 425 -6.79 -16.84 6.69
N HIS A 426 -7.96 -16.20 6.80
CA HIS A 426 -8.10 -14.78 6.50
C HIS A 426 -7.25 -13.89 7.41
N CYS A 427 -7.21 -14.16 8.71
CA CYS A 427 -6.56 -13.31 9.69
C CYS A 427 -5.07 -13.62 9.84
N ASN A 428 -4.70 -14.89 9.67
CA ASN A 428 -3.33 -15.36 9.80
C ASN A 428 -2.51 -15.18 8.52
N SER A 429 -3.11 -14.74 7.40
CA SER A 429 -2.39 -14.46 6.16
C SER A 429 -2.45 -12.97 5.76
N PRO A 430 -1.41 -12.45 5.08
CA PRO A 430 -1.41 -11.11 4.53
C PRO A 430 -2.58 -10.84 3.57
N ALA A 431 -2.94 -9.57 3.41
CA ALA A 431 -3.95 -9.21 2.44
C ALA A 431 -3.41 -9.28 1.00
N THR A 432 -4.24 -9.78 0.09
CA THR A 432 -3.99 -9.79 -1.35
C THR A 432 -4.96 -8.86 -2.05
N ASP A 433 -4.44 -7.99 -2.91
CA ASP A 433 -5.22 -6.97 -3.61
C ASP A 433 -5.56 -7.42 -5.03
N ASN A 434 -6.77 -7.09 -5.47
CA ASN A 434 -7.22 -7.46 -6.80
C ASN A 434 -6.36 -6.80 -7.90
N GLY A 435 -6.02 -7.57 -8.93
CA GLY A 435 -5.18 -7.13 -10.04
C GLY A 435 -3.68 -7.07 -9.75
N LYS A 436 -3.23 -7.30 -8.52
CA LYS A 436 -1.81 -7.36 -8.15
C LYS A 436 -1.25 -8.77 -8.34
N THR A 437 0.05 -8.85 -8.62
CA THR A 437 0.77 -10.11 -8.81
C THR A 437 1.70 -10.36 -7.63
N TYR A 438 1.75 -11.59 -7.15
CA TYR A 438 2.59 -11.99 -6.01
C TYR A 438 3.34 -13.28 -6.33
N LEU A 439 4.46 -13.50 -5.63
CA LEU A 439 5.20 -14.76 -5.64
C LEU A 439 4.65 -15.72 -4.57
N TRP A 440 4.41 -16.95 -5.00
CA TRP A 440 3.87 -18.04 -4.20
C TRP A 440 4.82 -19.23 -4.21
N GLU A 441 4.90 -19.94 -3.09
CA GLU A 441 5.58 -21.23 -2.94
C GLU A 441 4.53 -22.34 -2.87
N GLU A 442 4.71 -23.37 -3.70
CA GLU A 442 3.96 -24.61 -3.60
C GLU A 442 4.68 -25.57 -2.64
N LYS A 443 4.00 -26.01 -1.58
CA LYS A 443 4.52 -27.00 -0.63
C LYS A 443 4.14 -28.42 -1.07
N HIS A 444 4.93 -29.41 -0.65
CA HIS A 444 4.76 -30.83 -0.98
C HIS A 444 3.37 -31.44 -0.69
N ASN A 445 2.52 -30.77 0.10
CA ASN A 445 1.16 -31.19 0.44
C ASN A 445 0.06 -30.48 -0.37
N GLY A 446 0.42 -29.78 -1.47
CA GLY A 446 -0.53 -29.01 -2.28
C GLY A 446 -1.05 -27.75 -1.59
N LYS A 447 -0.43 -27.33 -0.48
CA LYS A 447 -0.70 -26.02 0.15
C LYS A 447 0.20 -24.96 -0.44
N TYR A 448 -0.33 -23.74 -0.51
CA TYR A 448 0.37 -22.59 -1.03
C TYR A 448 0.78 -21.64 0.09
N LYS A 449 1.96 -21.03 -0.04
CA LYS A 449 2.45 -19.98 0.87
C LYS A 449 2.76 -18.72 0.07
N LEU A 450 2.19 -17.60 0.50
CA LEU A 450 2.54 -16.27 -0.03
C LEU A 450 3.93 -15.86 0.47
N LEU A 451 4.81 -15.45 -0.44
CA LEU A 451 6.21 -15.12 -0.12
C LEU A 451 6.53 -13.63 -0.24
N SER A 452 6.05 -12.98 -1.31
CA SER A 452 6.47 -11.62 -1.64
C SER A 452 5.38 -10.58 -1.42
N HIS A 453 5.81 -9.32 -1.31
CA HIS A 453 4.97 -8.16 -1.59
C HIS A 453 4.51 -8.16 -3.07
N PRO A 454 3.56 -7.28 -3.47
CA PRO A 454 3.17 -7.13 -4.88
C PRO A 454 4.40 -6.90 -5.77
N VAL A 455 4.51 -7.68 -6.84
CA VAL A 455 5.61 -7.64 -7.80
C VAL A 455 5.23 -6.72 -8.96
N ASP A 456 6.12 -5.80 -9.34
CA ASP A 456 5.93 -4.99 -10.55
C ASP A 456 6.37 -5.78 -11.79
N LEU A 457 5.49 -5.93 -12.77
CA LEU A 457 5.60 -6.96 -13.82
C LEU A 457 6.72 -6.68 -14.83
N THR A 458 7.27 -5.46 -14.91
CA THR A 458 8.22 -5.09 -15.97
C THR A 458 9.71 -5.28 -15.62
N SER A 459 10.15 -5.08 -14.36
CA SER A 459 11.57 -5.20 -13.97
C SER A 459 11.87 -6.45 -13.16
N ASP A 460 10.99 -6.78 -12.22
CA ASP A 460 11.30 -7.73 -11.15
C ASP A 460 11.19 -9.18 -11.64
N ILE A 461 10.23 -9.44 -12.53
CA ILE A 461 10.04 -10.75 -13.16
C ILE A 461 11.20 -11.09 -14.09
N TYR A 462 11.72 -10.10 -14.85
CA TYR A 462 12.88 -10.31 -15.71
C TYR A 462 14.13 -10.65 -14.87
N MET A 463 14.33 -9.94 -13.76
CA MET A 463 15.42 -10.25 -12.81
C MET A 463 15.29 -11.68 -12.30
N LEU A 464 14.11 -12.07 -11.82
CA LEU A 464 13.85 -13.43 -11.34
C LEU A 464 14.11 -14.49 -12.42
N TYR A 465 13.65 -14.25 -13.64
CA TYR A 465 13.87 -15.14 -14.78
C TYR A 465 15.37 -15.30 -15.07
N SER A 466 16.10 -14.18 -15.15
CA SER A 466 17.54 -14.19 -15.45
C SER A 466 18.33 -15.02 -14.43
N VAL A 467 18.02 -14.90 -13.13
CA VAL A 467 18.73 -15.61 -12.05
C VAL A 467 18.38 -17.08 -12.03
N CYS A 468 17.09 -17.41 -12.02
CA CYS A 468 16.67 -18.80 -11.83
C CYS A 468 16.97 -19.68 -13.05
N TYR A 469 17.04 -19.11 -14.27
CA TYR A 469 17.37 -19.86 -15.48
C TYR A 469 18.87 -19.93 -15.79
N GLN A 470 19.68 -18.91 -15.44
CA GLN A 470 21.15 -19.01 -15.58
C GLN A 470 21.75 -20.13 -14.71
N LYS A 471 21.11 -20.47 -13.58
CA LYS A 471 21.54 -21.55 -12.69
C LYS A 471 21.36 -22.97 -13.25
N LYS A 472 20.62 -23.13 -14.34
CA LYS A 472 20.37 -24.42 -15.03
C LYS A 472 21.26 -24.65 -16.26
N GLY A 473 22.07 -23.66 -16.64
CA GLY A 473 22.97 -23.71 -17.79
C GLY A 473 24.33 -24.26 -17.45
#